data_AF-A0A923U7Y6-F1
#
_entry.id   AF-A0A923U7Y6-F1
#
_cell.length_a   1.000
_cell.length_b   1.000
_cell.length_c   1.000
_cell.angle_alpha   90.00
_cell.angle_beta   90.00
_cell.angle_gamma   90.00
#
_symmetry.space_group_name_H-M   'P 1'
#
loop_
_entity.id
_entity.type
_entity.pdbx_description
1 polymer ?
#
loop_
_entity_poly.entity_id
_entity_poly.type
_entity_poly.pdbx_seq_one_letter_code
_entity_poly.pdbx_strand_id
1 'polypeptide(L)'
;ILAVREGGQAGAWNSMQSIGAFSLGALLLAGFVVAEKYAAEPVLPLWVFSRRLLLSTAFISLGVGAVLIGLTSYVPTYLERSVGAPPLVAGLALAALTIGWPIAASQSGKLYLRIGFRNTVLIGMAITVAGTLVLALTSKSPSIALVATACFVVGLGMGLVATPSLIAAQASVQWNERGVVTGTNLFSRSIGSALGVAIFGAIANGIFHATGGSERVPSTVEAAASAVSTAVAIAAIATAAAAFAMPRTPVVPVEAAAS
;
A
#
# COMPACT_ATOMS: atom_id res chain seq x y z
N ILE A 1 12.32 -3.66 9.92
CA ILE A 1 11.76 -2.35 10.34
C ILE A 1 12.77 -1.57 11.17
N LEU A 2 13.23 -2.09 12.31
CA LEU A 2 14.29 -1.44 13.14
C LEU A 2 15.58 -1.17 12.33
N ALA A 3 16.11 -2.15 11.59
CA ALA A 3 17.32 -1.98 10.78
C ALA A 3 17.23 -0.87 9.70
N VAL A 4 16.08 -0.77 9.03
CA VAL A 4 15.85 0.25 8.00
C VAL A 4 15.64 1.63 8.63
N ARG A 5 15.11 1.67 9.85
CA ARG A 5 14.90 2.90 10.61
C ARG A 5 16.18 3.42 11.26
N GLU A 6 17.07 2.53 11.70
CA GLU A 6 18.33 2.84 12.40
C GLU A 6 19.58 2.82 11.50
N GLY A 7 19.50 2.22 10.31
CA GLY A 7 20.61 2.06 9.34
C GLY A 7 21.17 3.35 8.73
N GLY A 8 20.78 4.50 9.25
CA GLY A 8 21.41 5.80 9.00
C GLY A 8 21.47 6.71 10.24
N GLN A 9 21.16 6.20 11.45
CA GLN A 9 21.00 7.02 12.66
C GLN A 9 22.05 6.74 13.75
N ALA A 10 22.38 5.48 14.06
CA ALA A 10 23.24 5.15 15.21
C ALA A 10 24.60 4.51 14.84
N GLY A 11 24.77 4.08 13.58
CA GLY A 11 26.03 3.58 13.06
C GLY A 11 25.97 3.44 11.55
N ALA A 12 27.14 3.37 10.91
CA ALA A 12 27.25 3.10 9.48
C ALA A 12 26.37 1.88 9.09
N TRP A 13 26.01 1.75 7.82
CA TRP A 13 25.30 0.57 7.28
C TRP A 13 26.00 -0.77 7.65
N ASN A 14 27.28 -0.70 8.04
CA ASN A 14 28.12 -1.77 8.57
C ASN A 14 28.08 -1.97 10.11
N SER A 15 27.17 -1.29 10.82
CA SER A 15 27.04 -1.42 12.28
C SER A 15 26.44 -2.76 12.66
N MET A 16 27.01 -3.40 13.69
CA MET A 16 26.58 -4.70 14.23
C MET A 16 25.08 -4.75 14.55
N GLN A 17 24.47 -3.61 14.90
CA GLN A 17 23.03 -3.51 15.19
C GLN A 17 22.16 -3.56 13.92
N SER A 18 22.59 -2.89 12.84
CA SER A 18 21.89 -2.95 11.54
C SER A 18 22.01 -4.33 10.91
N ILE A 19 23.22 -4.91 10.93
CA ILE A 19 23.45 -6.29 10.51
C ILE A 19 22.62 -7.24 11.38
N GLY A 20 22.64 -7.09 12.71
CA GLY A 20 21.85 -7.90 13.64
C GLY A 20 20.34 -7.82 13.37
N ALA A 21 19.80 -6.65 13.06
CA ALA A 21 18.38 -6.49 12.77
C ALA A 21 17.99 -6.98 11.36
N PHE A 22 18.88 -6.89 10.35
CA PHE A 22 18.69 -7.54 9.05
C PHE A 22 18.82 -9.06 9.14
N SER A 23 19.80 -9.57 9.87
CA SER A 23 20.01 -10.99 10.14
C SER A 23 18.86 -11.58 10.95
N LEU A 24 18.36 -10.88 11.98
CA LEU A 24 17.19 -11.29 12.74
C LEU A 24 15.93 -11.27 11.85
N GLY A 25 15.78 -10.24 11.01
CA GLY A 25 14.71 -10.17 10.02
C GLY A 25 14.76 -11.34 9.03
N ALA A 26 15.94 -11.66 8.51
CA ALA A 26 16.16 -12.80 7.61
C ALA A 26 15.93 -14.14 8.32
N LEU A 27 16.32 -14.27 9.58
CA LEU A 27 16.08 -15.45 10.42
C LEU A 27 14.60 -15.64 10.74
N LEU A 28 13.89 -14.57 11.07
CA LEU A 28 12.43 -14.59 11.28
C LEU A 28 11.69 -14.93 9.99
N LEU A 29 12.16 -14.42 8.85
CA LEU A 29 11.57 -14.71 7.54
C LEU A 29 11.86 -16.15 7.11
N ALA A 30 13.07 -16.65 7.34
CA ALA A 30 13.42 -18.05 7.14
C ALA A 30 12.63 -18.97 8.10
N GLY A 31 12.51 -18.58 9.37
CA GLY A 31 11.70 -19.28 10.37
C GLY A 31 10.22 -19.30 10.00
N PHE A 32 9.69 -18.21 9.44
CA PHE A 32 8.33 -18.15 8.90
C PHE A 32 8.14 -19.12 7.73
N VAL A 33 9.06 -19.12 6.75
CA VAL A 33 9.01 -20.05 5.59
C VAL A 33 9.11 -21.51 6.03
N VAL A 34 9.95 -21.80 7.02
CA VAL A 34 10.08 -23.14 7.60
C VAL A 34 8.79 -23.51 8.34
N ALA A 35 8.28 -22.64 9.22
CA ALA A 35 7.04 -22.89 9.94
C ALA A 35 5.84 -23.10 8.99
N GLU A 36 5.75 -22.34 7.90
CA GLU A 36 4.72 -22.54 6.88
C GLU A 36 4.85 -23.86 6.12
N LYS A 37 6.08 -24.31 5.86
CA LYS A 37 6.31 -25.61 5.21
C LYS A 37 5.88 -26.79 6.07
N TYR A 38 5.91 -26.64 7.40
CA TYR A 38 5.59 -27.71 8.35
C TYR A 38 4.23 -27.55 9.04
N ALA A 39 3.52 -26.44 8.82
CA ALA A 39 2.19 -26.21 9.38
C ALA A 39 1.13 -27.07 8.68
N ALA A 40 0.24 -27.69 9.46
CA ALA A 40 -0.90 -28.45 8.95
C ALA A 40 -1.93 -27.55 8.23
N GLU A 41 -2.06 -26.29 8.66
CA GLU A 41 -2.85 -25.24 8.01
C GLU A 41 -1.96 -24.01 7.77
N PRO A 42 -1.22 -23.95 6.65
CA PRO A 42 -0.35 -22.81 6.33
C PRO A 42 -1.18 -21.56 6.03
N VAL A 43 -0.76 -20.42 6.59
CA VAL A 43 -1.44 -19.13 6.43
C VAL A 43 -1.29 -18.58 5.00
N LEU A 44 -0.18 -18.90 4.35
CA LEU A 44 0.24 -18.43 3.04
C LEU A 44 0.71 -19.64 2.19
N PRO A 45 -0.22 -20.50 1.74
CA PRO A 45 0.16 -21.71 1.05
C PRO A 45 0.88 -21.41 -0.26
N LEU A 46 2.00 -22.09 -0.49
CA LEU A 46 2.90 -21.84 -1.61
C LEU A 46 2.22 -21.98 -2.99
N TRP A 47 1.14 -22.76 -3.09
CA TRP A 47 0.36 -22.91 -4.32
C TRP A 47 -0.31 -21.61 -4.78
N VAL A 48 -0.55 -20.66 -3.85
CA VAL A 48 -1.13 -19.35 -4.16
C VAL A 48 -0.19 -18.56 -5.07
N PHE A 49 1.13 -18.66 -4.87
CA PHE A 49 2.12 -18.00 -5.70
C PHE A 49 2.30 -18.67 -7.07
N SER A 50 1.91 -19.94 -7.22
CA SER A 50 1.95 -20.64 -8.52
C SER A 50 0.91 -20.13 -9.51
N ARG A 51 -0.20 -19.53 -9.02
CA ARG A 51 -1.26 -18.99 -9.88
C ARG A 51 -1.04 -17.50 -10.14
N ARG A 52 -0.82 -17.13 -11.41
CA ARG A 52 -0.55 -15.74 -11.85
C ARG A 52 -1.58 -14.73 -11.35
N LEU A 53 -2.87 -15.09 -11.30
CA LEU A 53 -3.92 -14.20 -10.81
C LEU A 53 -3.75 -13.90 -9.32
N LEU A 54 -3.57 -14.93 -8.49
CA LEU A 54 -3.40 -14.79 -7.05
C LEU A 54 -2.10 -14.04 -6.70
N LEU A 55 -1.03 -14.32 -7.43
CA LEU A 55 0.23 -13.58 -7.35
C LEU A 55 0.02 -12.09 -7.65
N SER A 56 -0.71 -11.76 -8.72
CA SER A 56 -0.99 -10.37 -9.10
C SER A 56 -1.81 -9.65 -8.01
N THR A 57 -2.82 -10.31 -7.44
CA THR A 57 -3.64 -9.73 -6.36
C THR A 57 -2.86 -9.55 -5.06
N ALA A 58 -1.93 -10.45 -4.75
CA ALA A 58 -1.03 -10.31 -3.62
C ALA A 58 -0.10 -9.09 -3.77
N PHE A 59 0.49 -8.89 -4.95
CA PHE A 59 1.30 -7.69 -5.23
C PHE A 59 0.48 -6.40 -5.20
N ILE A 60 -0.75 -6.44 -5.72
CA ILE A 60 -1.68 -5.31 -5.63
C ILE A 60 -1.93 -4.95 -4.17
N SER A 61 -2.22 -5.94 -3.32
CA SER A 61 -2.48 -5.71 -1.90
C SER A 61 -1.26 -5.23 -1.13
N LEU A 62 -0.08 -5.74 -1.46
CA LEU A 62 1.19 -5.21 -0.94
C LEU A 62 1.32 -3.73 -1.28
N GLY A 63 1.10 -3.35 -2.54
CA GLY A 63 1.15 -1.95 -2.97
C GLY A 63 0.10 -1.06 -2.28
N VAL A 64 -1.14 -1.55 -2.14
CA VAL A 64 -2.21 -0.89 -1.37
C VAL A 64 -1.76 -0.65 0.07
N GLY A 65 -1.14 -1.64 0.71
CA GLY A 65 -0.63 -1.52 2.07
C GLY A 65 0.49 -0.48 2.22
N ALA A 66 1.39 -0.43 1.24
CA ALA A 66 2.45 0.57 1.18
C ALA A 66 1.88 2.00 0.99
N VAL A 67 0.99 2.20 0.02
CA VAL A 67 0.36 3.51 -0.23
C VAL A 67 -0.41 3.99 1.00
N LEU A 68 -1.18 3.10 1.63
CA LEU A 68 -1.98 3.41 2.81
C LEU A 68 -1.10 3.95 3.93
N ILE A 69 -0.03 3.23 4.29
CA ILE A 69 0.82 3.69 5.38
C ILE A 69 1.53 5.01 5.05
N GLY A 70 2.01 5.16 3.81
CA GLY A 70 2.68 6.40 3.38
C GLY A 70 1.75 7.60 3.56
N LEU A 71 0.50 7.48 3.14
CA LEU A 71 -0.50 8.53 3.29
C LEU A 71 -0.90 8.76 4.74
N THR A 72 -1.21 7.70 5.49
CA THR A 72 -1.69 7.86 6.87
C THR A 72 -0.63 8.38 7.82
N SER A 73 0.64 8.10 7.55
CA SER A 73 1.74 8.59 8.39
C SER A 73 2.17 10.01 8.02
N TYR A 74 2.22 10.36 6.73
CA TYR A 74 2.83 11.63 6.31
C TYR A 74 1.83 12.76 6.00
N VAL A 75 0.60 12.46 5.60
CA VAL A 75 -0.40 13.51 5.33
C VAL A 75 -0.70 14.33 6.60
N PRO A 76 -0.95 13.73 7.78
CA PRO A 76 -1.21 14.50 8.99
C PRO A 76 0.02 15.31 9.41
N THR A 77 1.19 14.68 9.40
CA THR A 77 2.46 15.35 9.76
C THR A 77 2.74 16.54 8.84
N TYR A 78 2.49 16.43 7.54
CA TYR A 78 2.63 17.53 6.59
C TYR A 78 1.66 18.69 6.90
N LEU A 79 0.38 18.38 7.10
CA LEU A 79 -0.63 19.40 7.39
C LEU A 79 -0.37 20.10 8.73
N GLU A 80 0.04 19.37 9.76
CA GLU A 80 0.32 19.93 11.09
C GLU A 80 1.61 20.75 11.11
N ARG A 81 2.69 20.26 10.49
CA ARG A 81 4.03 20.83 10.65
C ARG A 81 4.45 21.82 9.56
N SER A 82 3.98 21.64 8.32
CA SER A 82 4.26 22.58 7.22
C SER A 82 3.17 23.64 7.12
N VAL A 83 1.90 23.22 7.10
CA VAL A 83 0.77 24.15 6.92
C VAL A 83 0.35 24.81 8.24
N GLY A 84 0.75 24.24 9.39
CA GLY A 84 0.32 24.72 10.71
C GLY A 84 -1.17 24.45 10.98
N ALA A 85 -1.78 23.49 10.27
CA ALA A 85 -3.18 23.16 10.43
C ALA A 85 -3.42 22.50 11.80
N PRO A 86 -4.59 22.76 12.44
CA PRO A 86 -4.95 22.05 13.66
C PRO A 86 -5.01 20.53 13.43
N PRO A 87 -4.60 19.69 14.40
CA PRO A 87 -4.65 18.23 14.27
C PRO A 87 -6.03 17.69 13.89
N LEU A 88 -7.10 18.36 14.35
CA LEU A 88 -8.48 18.02 13.97
C LEU A 88 -8.71 18.14 12.46
N VAL A 89 -8.18 19.20 11.84
CA VAL A 89 -8.32 19.45 10.40
C VAL A 89 -7.46 18.47 9.60
N ALA A 90 -6.25 18.17 10.07
CA ALA A 90 -5.39 17.16 9.46
C ALA A 90 -6.02 15.76 9.50
N GLY A 91 -6.63 15.39 10.62
CA GLY A 91 -7.40 14.15 10.77
C GLY A 91 -8.63 14.10 9.87
N LEU A 92 -9.37 15.21 9.72
CA LEU A 92 -10.51 15.30 8.82
C LEU A 92 -10.11 15.15 7.34
N ALA A 93 -8.98 15.71 6.93
CA ALA A 93 -8.45 15.52 5.58
C ALA A 93 -8.13 14.05 5.30
N LEU A 94 -7.55 13.33 6.27
CA LEU A 94 -7.31 11.89 6.18
C LEU A 94 -8.62 11.10 6.22
N ALA A 95 -9.61 11.53 7.01
CA ALA A 95 -10.93 10.90 7.05
C ALA A 95 -11.59 10.89 5.66
N ALA A 96 -11.32 11.90 4.82
CA ALA A 96 -11.81 11.91 3.44
C ALA A 96 -11.31 10.70 2.62
N LEU A 97 -10.06 10.25 2.82
CA LEU A 97 -9.57 9.01 2.21
C LEU A 97 -10.38 7.79 2.66
N THR A 98 -10.64 7.70 3.97
CA THR A 98 -11.41 6.60 4.56
C THR A 98 -12.88 6.60 4.12
N ILE A 99 -13.45 7.77 3.77
CA ILE A 99 -14.81 7.89 3.25
C ILE A 99 -14.87 7.53 1.75
N GLY A 100 -13.89 7.97 0.96
CA GLY A 100 -13.83 7.68 -0.47
C GLY A 100 -13.75 6.17 -0.76
N TRP A 101 -13.03 5.43 0.08
CA TRP A 101 -12.80 4.00 -0.16
C TRP A 101 -14.08 3.16 -0.12
N PRO A 102 -14.91 3.15 0.95
CA PRO A 102 -16.17 2.39 0.98
C PRO A 102 -17.15 2.78 -0.14
N ILE A 103 -17.21 4.07 -0.49
CA ILE A 103 -18.08 4.57 -1.57
C ILE A 103 -17.69 3.91 -2.89
N ALA A 104 -16.40 3.96 -3.23
CA ALA A 104 -15.89 3.32 -4.44
C ALA A 104 -16.01 1.78 -4.37
N ALA A 105 -15.73 1.17 -3.22
CA ALA A 105 -15.86 -0.27 -3.02
C ALA A 105 -17.28 -0.76 -3.27
N SER A 106 -18.30 -0.05 -2.74
CA SER A 106 -19.71 -0.35 -2.96
C SER A 106 -20.09 -0.25 -4.44
N GLN A 107 -19.58 0.77 -5.14
CA GLN A 107 -19.86 0.98 -6.56
C GLN A 107 -19.05 0.08 -7.48
N SER A 108 -17.94 -0.48 -7.00
CA SER A 108 -17.06 -1.37 -7.76
C SER A 108 -17.80 -2.62 -8.27
N GLY A 109 -18.78 -3.11 -7.50
CA GLY A 109 -19.72 -4.20 -7.86
C GLY A 109 -20.28 -4.08 -9.27
N LYS A 110 -20.90 -2.94 -9.55
CA LYS A 110 -21.55 -2.65 -10.84
C LYS A 110 -20.52 -2.54 -11.96
N LEU A 111 -19.32 -2.04 -11.65
CA LEU A 111 -18.28 -1.77 -12.62
C LEU A 111 -17.59 -3.07 -13.06
N TYR A 112 -17.11 -3.89 -12.12
CA TYR A 112 -16.42 -5.13 -12.49
C TYR A 112 -17.35 -6.15 -13.15
N LEU A 113 -18.66 -6.12 -12.84
CA LEU A 113 -19.65 -6.96 -13.54
C LEU A 113 -19.87 -6.54 -15.00
N ARG A 114 -19.65 -5.27 -15.35
CA ARG A 114 -19.83 -4.77 -16.73
C ARG A 114 -18.55 -4.80 -17.56
N ILE A 115 -17.43 -4.36 -16.99
CA ILE A 115 -16.16 -4.17 -17.74
C ILE A 115 -15.07 -5.17 -17.34
N GLY A 116 -15.34 -6.05 -16.36
CA GLY A 116 -14.42 -7.06 -15.86
C GLY A 116 -13.47 -6.56 -14.76
N PHE A 117 -13.00 -7.49 -13.93
CA PHE A 117 -12.13 -7.21 -12.77
C PHE A 117 -10.86 -6.43 -13.13
N ARG A 118 -10.13 -6.86 -14.16
CA ARG A 118 -8.87 -6.23 -14.58
C ARG A 118 -9.07 -4.76 -14.94
N ASN A 119 -10.09 -4.45 -15.74
CA ASN A 119 -10.34 -3.07 -16.19
C ASN A 119 -10.77 -2.18 -15.02
N THR A 120 -11.58 -2.70 -14.09
CA THR A 120 -11.95 -1.96 -12.87
C THR A 120 -10.72 -1.64 -12.00
N VAL A 121 -9.84 -2.61 -11.80
CA VAL A 121 -8.58 -2.41 -11.05
C VAL A 121 -7.69 -1.39 -11.75
N LEU A 122 -7.54 -1.44 -13.08
CA LEU A 122 -6.72 -0.48 -13.83
C LEU A 122 -7.27 0.95 -13.74
N ILE A 123 -8.60 1.13 -13.79
CA ILE A 123 -9.24 2.44 -13.56
C ILE A 123 -8.96 2.94 -12.14
N GLY A 124 -9.13 2.07 -11.13
CA GLY A 124 -8.83 2.42 -9.74
C GLY A 124 -7.36 2.79 -9.52
N MET A 125 -6.43 2.09 -10.17
CA MET A 125 -5.00 2.42 -10.15
C MET A 125 -4.72 3.76 -10.81
N ALA A 126 -5.32 4.06 -11.96
CA ALA A 126 -5.17 5.35 -12.61
C ALA A 126 -5.65 6.51 -11.71
N ILE A 127 -6.78 6.34 -11.03
CA ILE A 127 -7.31 7.31 -10.07
C ILE A 127 -6.37 7.45 -8.86
N THR A 128 -5.84 6.34 -8.34
CA THR A 128 -4.90 6.32 -7.21
C THR A 128 -3.59 7.05 -7.56
N VAL A 129 -3.04 6.78 -8.76
CA VAL A 129 -1.84 7.45 -9.26
C VAL A 129 -2.10 8.94 -9.46
N ALA A 130 -3.24 9.33 -10.04
CA ALA A 130 -3.59 10.74 -10.20
C ALA A 130 -3.70 11.45 -8.84
N GLY A 131 -4.38 10.86 -7.85
CA GLY A 131 -4.50 11.45 -6.51
C GLY A 131 -3.17 11.57 -5.76
N THR A 132 -2.30 10.55 -5.86
CA THR A 132 -0.96 10.59 -5.25
C THR A 132 -0.02 11.58 -5.94
N LEU A 133 -0.12 11.75 -7.27
CA LEU A 133 0.60 12.79 -8.00
C LEU A 133 0.14 14.20 -7.61
N VAL A 134 -1.17 14.40 -7.44
CA VAL A 134 -1.70 15.68 -6.94
C VAL A 134 -1.13 15.97 -5.56
N LEU A 135 -1.09 15.01 -4.64
CA LEU A 135 -0.46 15.18 -3.33
C LEU A 135 1.02 15.56 -3.44
N ALA A 136 1.78 14.89 -4.31
CA ALA A 136 3.20 15.20 -4.53
C ALA A 136 3.42 16.63 -5.09
N LEU A 137 2.52 17.12 -5.94
CA LEU A 137 2.57 18.49 -6.47
C LEU A 137 2.12 19.54 -5.44
N THR A 138 1.19 19.17 -4.55
CA THR A 138 0.65 20.05 -3.51
C THR A 138 1.70 20.43 -2.46
N SER A 139 2.79 19.67 -2.35
CA SER A 139 3.92 20.04 -1.48
C SER A 139 4.53 21.40 -1.79
N LYS A 140 4.30 21.97 -2.99
CA LYS A 140 4.78 23.31 -3.37
C LYS A 140 3.78 24.44 -3.09
N SER A 141 2.52 24.13 -2.76
CA SER A 141 1.47 25.12 -2.52
C SER A 141 0.48 24.56 -1.48
N PRO A 142 0.67 24.87 -0.19
CA PRO A 142 -0.09 24.25 0.89
C PRO A 142 -1.55 24.71 0.87
N SER A 143 -2.46 23.82 0.44
CA SER A 143 -3.90 24.01 0.55
C SER A 143 -4.55 22.79 1.19
N ILE A 144 -5.17 23.00 2.35
CA ILE A 144 -5.86 21.95 3.12
C ILE A 144 -6.97 21.29 2.29
N ALA A 145 -7.75 22.12 1.57
CA ALA A 145 -8.83 21.64 0.74
C ALA A 145 -8.31 20.70 -0.37
N LEU A 146 -7.19 21.07 -0.99
CA LEU A 146 -6.60 20.31 -2.09
C LEU A 146 -6.03 18.97 -1.59
N VAL A 147 -5.38 18.96 -0.42
CA VAL A 147 -4.92 17.73 0.24
C VAL A 147 -6.10 16.81 0.59
N ALA A 148 -7.18 17.37 1.15
CA ALA A 148 -8.38 16.59 1.49
C ALA A 148 -9.06 16.00 0.24
N THR A 149 -9.19 16.79 -0.83
CA THR A 149 -9.72 16.30 -2.11
C THR A 149 -8.82 15.21 -2.71
N ALA A 150 -7.50 15.38 -2.68
CA ALA A 150 -6.58 14.38 -3.19
C ALA A 150 -6.63 13.08 -2.37
N CYS A 151 -6.72 13.18 -1.04
CA CYS A 151 -6.95 12.04 -0.14
C CYS A 151 -8.25 11.30 -0.47
N PHE A 152 -9.34 12.03 -0.71
CA PHE A 152 -10.62 11.46 -1.14
C PHE A 152 -10.51 10.73 -2.49
N VAL A 153 -9.84 11.33 -3.47
CA VAL A 153 -9.60 10.73 -4.80
C VAL A 153 -8.76 9.46 -4.68
N VAL A 154 -7.70 9.46 -3.86
CA VAL A 154 -6.92 8.25 -3.59
C VAL A 154 -7.78 7.17 -2.95
N GLY A 155 -8.60 7.51 -1.95
CA GLY A 155 -9.56 6.60 -1.34
C GLY A 155 -10.49 5.95 -2.36
N LEU A 156 -11.07 6.76 -3.26
CA LEU A 156 -11.91 6.25 -4.36
C LEU A 156 -11.14 5.26 -5.27
N GLY A 157 -9.92 5.60 -5.66
CA GLY A 157 -9.07 4.73 -6.47
C GLY A 157 -8.78 3.40 -5.76
N MET A 158 -8.40 3.45 -4.48
CA MET A 158 -8.11 2.27 -3.67
C MET A 158 -9.33 1.36 -3.50
N GLY A 159 -10.54 1.91 -3.38
CA GLY A 159 -11.77 1.12 -3.33
C GLY A 159 -12.06 0.34 -4.62
N LEU A 160 -11.77 0.93 -5.77
CA LEU A 160 -11.87 0.27 -7.08
C LEU A 160 -10.76 -0.75 -7.34
N VAL A 161 -9.70 -0.76 -6.53
CA VAL A 161 -8.60 -1.71 -6.61
C VAL A 161 -8.78 -2.87 -5.64
N ALA A 162 -8.91 -2.57 -4.34
CA ALA A 162 -8.85 -3.56 -3.27
C ALA A 162 -10.04 -4.53 -3.30
N THR A 163 -11.24 -4.02 -3.54
CA THR A 163 -12.45 -4.86 -3.55
C THR A 163 -12.50 -5.79 -4.79
N PRO A 164 -12.35 -5.29 -6.03
CA PRO A 164 -12.41 -6.16 -7.21
C PRO A 164 -11.24 -7.13 -7.30
N SER A 165 -10.04 -6.76 -6.84
CA SER A 165 -8.89 -7.67 -6.81
C SER A 165 -9.12 -8.85 -5.86
N LEU A 166 -9.63 -8.59 -4.65
CA LEU A 166 -9.95 -9.65 -3.69
C LEU A 166 -11.07 -10.56 -4.21
N ILE A 167 -12.13 -9.99 -4.78
CA ILE A 167 -13.25 -10.78 -5.32
C ILE A 167 -12.77 -11.63 -6.50
N ALA A 168 -11.93 -11.09 -7.40
CA ALA A 168 -11.35 -11.85 -8.50
C ALA A 168 -10.52 -13.05 -8.01
N ALA A 169 -9.72 -12.84 -6.96
CA ALA A 169 -8.93 -13.90 -6.34
C ALA A 169 -9.84 -14.99 -5.74
N GLN A 170 -10.86 -14.60 -4.96
CA GLN A 170 -11.82 -15.52 -4.35
C GLN A 170 -12.66 -16.29 -5.38
N ALA A 171 -12.98 -15.66 -6.50
CA ALA A 171 -13.73 -16.30 -7.59
C ALA A 171 -12.90 -17.33 -8.36
N SER A 172 -11.56 -17.30 -8.25
CA SER A 172 -10.64 -18.20 -8.96
C SER A 172 -10.30 -19.49 -8.22
N VAL A 173 -10.80 -19.66 -7.01
CA VAL A 173 -10.52 -20.79 -6.11
C VAL A 173 -11.81 -21.44 -5.61
N GLN A 174 -11.71 -22.65 -5.08
CA GLN A 174 -12.87 -23.34 -4.50
C GLN A 174 -13.31 -22.68 -3.19
N TRP A 175 -14.55 -22.95 -2.76
CA TRP A 175 -15.15 -22.30 -1.59
C TRP A 175 -14.32 -22.49 -0.30
N ASN A 176 -13.76 -23.70 -0.11
CA ASN A 176 -12.88 -24.05 1.01
C ASN A 176 -11.54 -23.28 1.00
N GLU A 177 -11.10 -22.77 -0.15
CA GLU A 177 -9.84 -22.04 -0.32
C GLU A 177 -10.01 -20.51 -0.20
N ARG A 178 -11.24 -19.99 -0.19
CA ARG A 178 -11.50 -18.52 -0.16
C ARG A 178 -11.00 -17.83 1.11
N GLY A 179 -11.04 -18.53 2.25
CA GLY A 179 -10.51 -18.04 3.51
C GLY A 179 -9.00 -17.79 3.42
N VAL A 180 -8.29 -18.78 2.87
CA VAL A 180 -6.84 -18.74 2.63
C VAL A 180 -6.46 -17.60 1.67
N VAL A 181 -7.21 -17.41 0.58
CA VAL A 181 -6.97 -16.31 -0.37
C VAL A 181 -7.16 -14.95 0.31
N THR A 182 -8.21 -14.78 1.11
CA THR A 182 -8.44 -13.54 1.86
C THR A 182 -7.33 -13.28 2.87
N GLY A 183 -6.93 -14.31 3.62
CA GLY A 183 -5.84 -14.25 4.59
C GLY A 183 -4.51 -13.87 3.93
N THR A 184 -4.16 -14.52 2.82
CA THR A 184 -2.98 -14.20 2.01
C THR A 184 -3.00 -12.75 1.54
N ASN A 185 -4.16 -12.26 1.08
CA ASN A 185 -4.32 -10.90 0.60
C ASN A 185 -4.09 -9.88 1.72
N LEU A 186 -4.65 -10.14 2.90
CA LEU A 186 -4.48 -9.30 4.08
C LEU A 186 -3.05 -9.34 4.61
N PHE A 187 -2.42 -10.51 4.62
CA PHE A 187 -1.01 -10.67 4.99
C PHE A 187 -0.09 -9.92 4.04
N SER A 188 -0.31 -10.03 2.73
CA SER A 188 0.42 -9.28 1.70
C SER A 188 0.29 -7.78 1.91
N ARG A 189 -0.91 -7.31 2.26
CA ARG A 189 -1.16 -5.91 2.61
C ARG A 189 -0.37 -5.48 3.85
N SER A 190 -0.36 -6.30 4.91
CA SER A 190 0.42 -6.02 6.12
C SER A 190 1.93 -5.97 5.85
N ILE A 191 2.46 -6.86 5.01
CA ILE A 191 3.86 -6.78 4.53
C ILE A 191 4.10 -5.46 3.81
N GLY A 192 3.20 -5.08 2.90
CA GLY A 192 3.28 -3.81 2.17
C GLY A 192 3.34 -2.60 3.09
N SER A 193 2.49 -2.56 4.12
CA SER A 193 2.52 -1.50 5.13
C SER A 193 3.82 -1.53 5.93
N ALA A 194 4.31 -2.69 6.36
CA ALA A 194 5.58 -2.80 7.09
C ALA A 194 6.78 -2.31 6.26
N LEU A 195 6.84 -2.69 4.98
CA LEU A 195 7.87 -2.22 4.03
C LEU A 195 7.72 -0.71 3.76
N GLY A 196 6.48 -0.22 3.61
CA GLY A 196 6.19 1.20 3.43
C GLY A 196 6.67 2.05 4.60
N VAL A 197 6.36 1.67 5.85
CA VAL A 197 6.86 2.36 7.06
C VAL A 197 8.39 2.46 7.00
N ALA A 198 9.05 1.36 6.69
CA ALA A 198 10.50 1.27 6.68
C ALA A 198 11.11 2.18 5.60
N ILE A 199 10.65 2.05 4.35
CA ILE A 199 11.18 2.79 3.20
C ILE A 199 10.90 4.29 3.33
N PHE A 200 9.65 4.67 3.61
CA PHE A 200 9.28 6.09 3.71
C PHE A 200 9.92 6.73 4.94
N GLY A 201 9.99 5.98 6.06
CA GLY A 201 10.73 6.39 7.25
C GLY A 201 12.20 6.68 6.93
N ALA A 202 12.89 5.78 6.22
CA ALA A 202 14.28 5.99 5.83
C ALA A 202 14.46 7.23 4.92
N ILE A 203 13.56 7.43 3.95
CA ILE A 203 13.59 8.61 3.06
C ILE A 203 13.45 9.91 3.85
N ALA A 204 12.45 10.00 4.72
CA ALA A 204 12.21 11.20 5.53
C ALA A 204 13.39 11.49 6.48
N ASN A 205 13.89 10.45 7.16
CA ASN A 205 15.04 10.59 8.07
C ASN A 205 16.31 11.01 7.34
N GLY A 206 16.55 10.51 6.13
CA GLY A 206 17.67 10.95 5.30
C GLY A 206 17.63 12.45 4.99
N ILE A 207 16.44 13.00 4.75
CA ILE A 207 16.26 14.43 4.48
C ILE A 207 16.48 15.29 5.73
N PHE A 208 15.97 14.85 6.89
CA PHE A 208 16.22 15.55 8.16
C PHE A 208 17.71 15.64 8.49
N HIS A 209 18.47 14.58 8.24
CA HIS A 209 19.92 14.56 8.43
C HIS A 209 20.67 15.44 7.42
N ALA A 210 20.31 15.36 6.14
CA ALA A 210 20.98 16.13 5.08
C ALA A 210 20.84 17.65 5.27
N THR A 211 19.75 18.09 5.90
CA THR A 211 19.46 19.52 6.11
C THR A 211 19.95 20.03 7.48
N GLY A 212 20.59 19.18 8.29
CA GLY A 212 21.09 19.54 9.63
C GLY A 212 19.99 19.98 10.61
N GLY A 213 18.72 19.70 10.31
CA GLY A 213 17.56 20.27 10.96
C GLY A 213 16.73 19.23 11.70
N SER A 214 16.38 19.53 12.95
CA SER A 214 15.37 18.80 13.72
C SER A 214 13.99 18.93 13.05
N GLU A 215 13.00 18.09 13.39
CA GLU A 215 11.59 18.12 12.89
C GLU A 215 10.84 19.46 13.11
N ARG A 216 11.54 20.48 13.61
CA ARG A 216 11.06 21.81 13.97
C ARG A 216 11.14 22.82 12.83
N VAL A 217 11.87 22.51 11.75
CA VAL A 217 12.02 23.42 10.61
C VAL A 217 10.96 23.08 9.54
N PRO A 218 10.03 23.98 9.19
CA PRO A 218 8.95 23.69 8.24
C PRO A 218 9.45 23.23 6.86
N SER A 219 10.54 23.83 6.36
CA SER A 219 11.11 23.51 5.04
C SER A 219 11.71 22.10 4.95
N THR A 220 12.20 21.53 6.06
CA THR A 220 12.71 20.15 6.08
C THR A 220 11.56 19.14 6.07
N VAL A 221 10.45 19.48 6.74
CA VAL A 221 9.23 18.65 6.73
C VAL A 221 8.57 18.68 5.35
N GLU A 222 8.56 19.83 4.66
CA GLU A 222 8.09 19.94 3.28
C GLU A 222 8.91 19.08 2.31
N ALA A 223 10.24 19.16 2.42
CA ALA A 223 11.13 18.33 1.61
C ALA A 223 10.89 16.83 1.87
N ALA A 224 10.78 16.42 3.14
CA ALA A 224 10.49 15.04 3.52
C ALA A 224 9.12 14.57 3.03
N ALA A 225 8.07 15.39 3.20
CA ALA A 225 6.72 15.07 2.77
C ALA A 225 6.62 14.96 1.24
N SER A 226 7.31 15.84 0.49
CA SER A 226 7.34 15.79 -0.97
C SER A 226 8.05 14.53 -1.49
N ALA A 227 9.18 14.16 -0.87
CA ALA A 227 9.93 12.97 -1.24
C ALA A 227 9.14 11.70 -0.94
N VAL A 228 8.47 11.64 0.22
CA VAL A 228 7.60 10.52 0.57
C VAL A 228 6.37 10.45 -0.35
N SER A 229 5.73 11.58 -0.65
CA SER A 229 4.60 11.61 -1.58
C SER A 229 5.00 11.12 -2.98
N THR A 230 6.21 11.48 -3.43
CA THR A 230 6.78 10.98 -4.68
C THR A 230 7.06 9.48 -4.62
N ALA A 231 7.63 9.00 -3.52
CA ALA A 231 7.86 7.57 -3.31
C ALA A 231 6.56 6.76 -3.26
N VAL A 232 5.51 7.31 -2.65
CA VAL A 232 4.15 6.74 -2.64
C VAL A 232 3.57 6.71 -4.05
N ALA A 233 3.76 7.76 -4.86
CA ALA A 233 3.34 7.77 -6.26
C ALA A 233 4.08 6.70 -7.08
N ILE A 234 5.40 6.53 -6.88
CA ILE A 234 6.19 5.47 -7.51
C ILE A 234 5.67 4.09 -7.09
N ALA A 235 5.38 3.89 -5.81
CA ALA A 235 4.79 2.64 -5.32
C ALA A 235 3.41 2.39 -5.97
N ALA A 236 2.57 3.42 -6.10
CA ALA A 236 1.27 3.32 -6.77
C ALA A 236 1.44 2.95 -8.26
N ILE A 237 2.41 3.53 -8.96
CA ILE A 237 2.72 3.20 -10.37
C ILE A 237 3.25 1.77 -10.50
N ALA A 238 4.15 1.34 -9.60
CA ALA A 238 4.65 -0.04 -9.57
C ALA A 238 3.50 -1.03 -9.31
N THR A 239 2.55 -0.66 -8.46
CA THR A 239 1.34 -1.46 -8.20
C THR A 239 0.43 -1.50 -9.43
N ALA A 240 0.31 -0.39 -10.17
CA ALA A 240 -0.41 -0.35 -11.43
C ALA A 240 0.24 -1.28 -12.49
N ALA A 241 1.58 -1.33 -12.55
CA ALA A 241 2.30 -2.28 -13.40
C ALA A 241 1.97 -3.74 -13.04
N ALA A 242 1.88 -4.07 -11.75
CA ALA A 242 1.42 -5.39 -11.30
C ALA A 242 -0.03 -5.68 -11.71
N ALA A 243 -0.90 -4.67 -11.72
CA ALA A 243 -2.27 -4.80 -12.22
C ALA A 243 -2.34 -5.05 -13.74
N PHE A 244 -1.38 -4.57 -14.53
CA PHE A 244 -1.29 -4.91 -15.95
C PHE A 244 -0.95 -6.38 -16.19
N ALA A 245 -0.19 -7.01 -15.29
CA ALA A 245 0.13 -8.43 -15.33
C ALA A 245 -1.07 -9.35 -14.97
N MET A 246 -2.14 -8.77 -14.41
CA MET A 246 -3.36 -9.50 -14.05
C MET A 246 -3.98 -10.13 -15.32
N PRO A 247 -4.16 -11.47 -15.37
CA PRO A 247 -4.77 -12.13 -16.51
C PRO A 247 -6.21 -11.65 -16.74
N ARG A 248 -6.64 -11.57 -18.01
CA ARG A 248 -8.06 -11.39 -18.37
C ARG A 248 -8.77 -12.72 -18.15
N THR A 249 -9.07 -13.09 -16.91
CA THR A 249 -9.84 -14.32 -16.66
C THR A 249 -11.30 -14.09 -17.04
N PRO A 250 -11.86 -14.88 -17.98
CA PRO A 250 -13.31 -15.04 -18.06
C PRO A 250 -13.77 -15.70 -16.74
N VAL A 251 -14.82 -15.19 -16.14
CA VAL A 251 -15.51 -15.90 -15.06
C VAL A 251 -16.10 -17.16 -15.71
N VAL A 252 -15.48 -18.31 -15.54
CA VAL A 252 -16.12 -19.58 -15.89
C VAL A 252 -17.15 -19.82 -14.78
N PRO A 253 -18.46 -19.82 -15.07
CA PRO A 253 -19.47 -20.12 -14.07
C PRO A 253 -19.21 -21.52 -13.53
N VAL A 254 -19.14 -21.66 -12.21
CA VAL A 254 -18.90 -22.93 -11.51
C VAL A 254 -19.96 -23.99 -11.87
N GLU A 255 -21.12 -23.58 -12.39
CA GLU A 255 -22.19 -24.48 -12.85
C GLU A 255 -21.87 -25.25 -14.14
N ALA A 256 -20.89 -24.83 -14.95
CA ALA A 256 -20.52 -25.56 -16.17
C ALA A 256 -19.57 -26.76 -15.92
N ALA A 257 -19.10 -26.95 -14.68
CA ALA A 257 -18.23 -28.07 -14.30
C ALA A 257 -18.98 -29.20 -13.55
N ALA A 258 -20.28 -29.04 -13.36
CA ALA A 258 -21.15 -30.02 -12.69
C ALA A 258 -22.19 -30.67 -13.62
N SER A 259 -22.05 -30.51 -14.95
CA SER A 259 -22.88 -31.16 -15.97
C SER A 259 -22.08 -32.20 -16.75
#